data_AF-A0A519XJX5-F1
#
_entry.id   AF-A0A519XJX5-F1
#
_cell.length_a   1.000
_cell.length_b   1.000
_cell.length_c   1.000
_cell.angle_alpha   90.00
_cell.angle_beta   90.00
_cell.angle_gamma   90.00
#
_symmetry.space_group_name_H-M   'P 1'
#
loop_
_entity.id
_entity.type
_entity.pdbx_description
1 polymer ?
#
loop_
_entity_poly.entity_id
_entity_poly.type
_entity_poly.pdbx_seq_one_letter_code
_entity_poly.pdbx_strand_id
1 'polypeptide(L)'
;SGFAGEYITPVPAQQRLGPRWYTGSADAILQSLNLVYDEDPEYIVVFGADHVYRMDPEQMVQHHIESGAGVTVAGIRVPRSEAFAFGCIDSDESGRIVQFLEKPAHPPGTPDDPNMTFASMGNYVFTTKVLVDAIRADSENSDSDHDMGGDIIPALVEAGEASVYDFKDNIVPGATDRDRGYWRDVGTLDAFYDAHMDLVSVHPIFNLYNRRWPIRGETENLAPAKFVQGGLAQESVVGAGCILSAATVRNSVLSSNVMVDSGATVEGSVLMPGVRIGKGAVVRRAILDKNVVVGDGEIIGVDLERDKQRFAVSNGGVVAIGKGVWI
;
A
#
# COMPACT_ATOMS: atom_id res chain seq x y z
N SER A 1 12.12 14.06 -16.05
CA SER A 1 12.49 15.40 -16.51
C SER A 1 11.32 16.35 -16.28
N GLY A 2 11.33 17.01 -15.12
CA GLY A 2 10.53 18.19 -14.80
C GLY A 2 11.35 19.46 -15.02
N PHE A 3 10.69 20.62 -14.98
CA PHE A 3 11.32 21.94 -15.17
C PHE A 3 12.38 22.29 -14.11
N ALA A 4 12.49 21.52 -13.02
CA ALA A 4 13.43 21.71 -11.91
C ALA A 4 14.54 20.64 -11.83
N GLY A 5 14.75 19.84 -12.89
CA GLY A 5 15.75 18.76 -12.87
C GLY A 5 15.25 17.43 -12.29
N GLU A 6 14.02 17.38 -11.79
CA GLU A 6 13.38 16.16 -11.28
C GLU A 6 13.19 15.11 -12.38
N TYR A 7 13.36 13.83 -12.05
CA TYR A 7 13.06 12.75 -12.96
C TYR A 7 12.61 11.49 -12.23
N ILE A 8 11.92 10.62 -12.97
CA ILE A 8 11.57 9.27 -12.53
C ILE A 8 12.30 8.34 -13.48
N THR A 9 13.13 7.46 -12.93
CA THR A 9 13.83 6.44 -13.71
C THR A 9 13.43 5.06 -13.20
N PRO A 10 12.80 4.20 -14.04
CA PRO A 10 12.58 2.82 -13.66
C PRO A 10 13.92 2.08 -13.70
N VAL A 11 14.32 1.51 -12.57
CA VAL A 11 15.53 0.71 -12.47
C VAL A 11 15.10 -0.76 -12.43
N PRO A 12 15.29 -1.53 -13.52
CA PRO A 12 14.98 -2.96 -13.49
C PRO A 12 15.92 -3.67 -12.52
N ALA A 13 15.49 -4.82 -12.01
CA ALA A 13 16.33 -5.65 -11.16
C ALA A 13 17.70 -5.89 -11.82
N GLN A 14 18.75 -5.49 -11.11
CA GLN A 14 20.12 -5.50 -11.60
C GLN A 14 20.82 -6.79 -11.16
N GLN A 15 21.80 -7.23 -11.94
CA GLN A 15 22.69 -8.36 -11.64
C GLN A 15 24.16 -7.91 -11.71
N ARG A 16 24.44 -6.73 -11.15
CA ARG A 16 25.74 -6.05 -11.29
C ARG A 16 26.85 -6.74 -10.50
N LEU A 17 26.50 -7.42 -9.41
CA LEU A 17 27.44 -8.16 -8.57
C LEU A 17 27.53 -9.66 -8.93
N GLY A 18 27.08 -10.02 -10.13
CA GLY A 18 27.07 -11.40 -10.64
C GLY A 18 25.66 -11.89 -10.97
N PRO A 19 25.51 -13.12 -11.50
CA PRO A 19 24.24 -13.66 -11.99
C PRO A 19 23.32 -14.12 -10.85
N ARG A 20 23.06 -13.25 -9.88
CA ARG A 20 22.17 -13.51 -8.74
C ARG A 20 21.08 -12.44 -8.65
N TRP A 21 19.91 -12.84 -8.20
CA TRP A 21 18.82 -11.93 -7.85
C TRP A 21 19.10 -11.23 -6.52
N TYR A 22 18.27 -10.23 -6.20
CA TYR A 22 18.31 -9.58 -4.90
C TYR A 22 18.04 -10.58 -3.79
N THR A 23 18.90 -10.61 -2.78
CA THR A 23 18.76 -11.48 -1.61
C THR A 23 17.85 -10.86 -0.55
N GLY A 24 17.78 -9.53 -0.52
CA GLY A 24 16.93 -8.75 0.37
C GLY A 24 16.80 -7.30 -0.12
N SER A 25 16.04 -6.49 0.62
CA SER A 25 15.77 -5.10 0.26
C SER A 25 17.03 -4.21 0.32
N ALA A 26 17.97 -4.49 1.23
CA ALA A 26 19.25 -3.78 1.29
C ALA A 26 20.17 -4.17 0.13
N ASP A 27 20.18 -5.44 -0.27
CA ASP A 27 20.96 -5.91 -1.43
C ASP A 27 20.46 -5.29 -2.75
N ALA A 28 19.16 -5.02 -2.88
CA ALA A 28 18.62 -4.31 -4.03
C ALA A 28 19.22 -2.89 -4.18
N ILE A 29 19.44 -2.20 -3.05
CA ILE A 29 20.11 -0.90 -3.02
C ILE A 29 21.60 -1.06 -3.28
N LEU A 30 22.26 -2.04 -2.65
CA LEU A 30 23.69 -2.36 -2.88
C LEU A 30 23.99 -2.52 -4.38
N GLN A 31 23.19 -3.34 -5.07
CA GLN A 31 23.38 -3.59 -6.50
C GLN A 31 23.15 -2.35 -7.36
N SER A 32 22.42 -1.36 -6.85
CA SER A 32 22.05 -0.12 -7.54
C SER A 32 22.87 1.10 -7.09
N LEU A 33 23.89 0.93 -6.23
CA LEU A 33 24.68 2.04 -5.66
C LEU A 33 25.38 2.91 -6.71
N ASN A 34 25.61 2.43 -7.93
CA ASN A 34 26.14 3.28 -9.00
C ASN A 34 25.24 4.50 -9.25
N LEU A 35 23.91 4.35 -9.13
CA LEU A 35 22.98 5.47 -9.31
C LEU A 35 23.12 6.50 -8.19
N VAL A 36 23.35 6.04 -6.97
CA VAL A 36 23.63 6.92 -5.83
C VAL A 36 24.93 7.68 -6.05
N TYR A 37 25.98 7.02 -6.56
CA TYR A 37 27.27 7.66 -6.83
C TYR A 37 27.21 8.64 -8.01
N ASP A 38 26.41 8.34 -9.03
CA ASP A 38 26.27 9.19 -10.21
C ASP A 38 25.51 10.49 -9.87
N GLU A 39 24.52 10.42 -8.98
CA GLU A 39 23.70 11.58 -8.56
C GLU A 39 24.25 12.34 -7.34
N ASP A 40 25.08 11.69 -6.51
CA ASP A 40 25.70 12.23 -5.28
C ASP A 40 24.72 13.01 -4.37
N PRO A 41 23.59 12.40 -3.95
CA PRO A 41 22.61 13.09 -3.11
C PRO A 41 23.12 13.23 -1.66
N GLU A 42 22.74 14.30 -0.98
CA GLU A 42 23.03 14.48 0.46
C GLU A 42 22.16 13.55 1.34
N TYR A 43 20.89 13.39 0.95
CA TYR A 43 19.90 12.56 1.64
C TYR A 43 19.21 11.61 0.67
N ILE A 44 18.92 10.40 1.14
CA ILE A 44 18.19 9.37 0.39
C ILE A 44 16.91 9.03 1.15
N VAL A 45 15.79 9.02 0.44
CA VAL A 45 14.51 8.58 0.99
C VAL A 45 14.15 7.23 0.39
N VAL A 46 13.89 6.25 1.24
CA VAL A 46 13.52 4.88 0.89
C VAL A 46 12.09 4.65 1.32
N PHE A 47 11.24 4.16 0.43
CA PHE A 47 9.82 3.92 0.68
C PHE A 47 9.44 2.47 0.35
N GLY A 48 8.64 1.86 1.23
CA GLY A 48 7.84 0.68 0.87
C GLY A 48 6.82 1.06 -0.22
N ALA A 49 6.76 0.28 -1.29
CA ALA A 49 5.95 0.60 -2.48
C ALA A 49 4.62 -0.17 -2.56
N ASP A 50 4.24 -0.84 -1.48
CA ASP A 50 3.08 -1.72 -1.34
C ASP A 50 1.99 -1.18 -0.40
N HIS A 51 2.21 -0.02 0.23
CA HIS A 51 1.24 0.63 1.11
C HIS A 51 0.39 1.70 0.40
N VAL A 52 -0.81 1.97 0.93
CA VAL A 52 -1.70 3.05 0.46
C VAL A 52 -1.81 4.15 1.52
N TYR A 53 -1.23 5.31 1.22
CA TYR A 53 -1.25 6.49 2.09
C TYR A 53 -0.96 7.78 1.30
N ARG A 54 -1.02 8.93 1.98
CA ARG A 54 -0.44 10.19 1.50
C ARG A 54 0.56 10.69 2.52
N MET A 55 1.69 11.16 2.04
CA MET A 55 2.73 11.76 2.86
C MET A 55 3.35 12.92 2.10
N ASP A 56 3.66 13.98 2.83
CA ASP A 56 4.61 14.99 2.37
C ASP A 56 6.02 14.61 2.88
N PRO A 57 6.90 14.11 1.99
CA PRO A 57 8.23 13.63 2.39
C PRO A 57 9.17 14.76 2.82
N GLU A 58 8.93 16.00 2.38
CA GLU A 58 9.78 17.14 2.72
C GLU A 58 9.81 17.37 4.24
N GLN A 59 8.68 17.18 4.92
CA GLN A 59 8.57 17.32 6.37
C GLN A 59 9.40 16.27 7.12
N MET A 60 9.46 15.03 6.62
CA MET A 60 10.29 13.98 7.23
C MET A 60 11.78 14.22 6.97
N VAL A 61 12.14 14.72 5.79
CA VAL A 61 13.52 15.12 5.48
C VAL A 61 13.95 16.27 6.39
N GLN A 62 13.10 17.29 6.58
CA GLN A 62 13.41 18.41 7.47
C GLN A 62 13.59 17.93 8.93
N HIS A 63 12.73 17.04 9.41
CA HIS A 63 12.89 16.43 10.73
C HIS A 63 14.21 15.65 10.86
N HIS A 64 14.58 14.87 9.83
CA HIS A 64 15.85 14.15 9.78
C HIS A 64 17.05 15.09 9.95
N ILE A 65 17.09 16.18 9.17
CA ILE A 65 18.12 17.23 9.24
C ILE A 65 18.20 17.82 10.65
N GLU A 66 17.06 18.21 11.23
CA GLU A 66 17.00 18.83 12.55
C GLU A 66 17.44 17.87 13.67
N SER A 67 17.10 16.58 13.56
CA SER A 67 17.47 15.56 14.54
C SER A 67 18.97 15.23 14.57
N GLY A 68 19.67 15.49 13.45
CA GLY A 68 21.06 15.06 13.24
C GLY A 68 21.26 13.55 13.37
N ALA A 69 20.22 12.75 13.12
CA ALA A 69 20.31 11.29 13.10
C ALA A 69 20.89 10.79 11.77
N GLY A 70 21.59 9.66 11.77
CA GLY A 70 22.03 8.98 10.55
C GLY A 70 20.87 8.37 9.74
N VAL A 71 19.79 7.96 10.42
CA VAL A 71 18.53 7.51 9.81
C VAL A 71 17.32 8.02 10.60
N THR A 72 16.25 8.34 9.89
CA THR A 72 14.93 8.60 10.46
C THR A 72 13.92 7.60 9.91
N VAL A 73 13.15 6.96 10.79
CA VAL A 73 12.11 5.96 10.45
C VAL A 73 10.73 6.56 10.66
N ALA A 74 9.84 6.48 9.67
CA ALA A 74 8.46 6.92 9.85
C ALA A 74 7.66 5.90 10.67
N GLY A 75 7.14 6.35 11.82
CA GLY A 75 6.30 5.56 12.70
C GLY A 75 4.85 6.01 12.64
N ILE A 76 3.94 5.11 12.25
CA ILE A 76 2.50 5.34 12.39
C ILE A 76 2.02 4.83 13.74
N ARG A 77 1.18 5.61 14.41
CA ARG A 77 0.59 5.21 15.68
C ARG A 77 -0.57 4.25 15.46
N VAL A 78 -0.44 3.05 16.00
CA VAL A 78 -1.51 2.03 16.02
C VAL A 78 -1.86 1.64 17.46
N PRO A 79 -3.10 1.18 17.72
CA PRO A 79 -3.43 0.62 19.03
C PRO A 79 -2.44 -0.49 19.39
N ARG A 80 -1.88 -0.42 20.60
CA ARG A 80 -0.86 -1.38 21.06
C ARG A 80 -1.32 -2.84 21.02
N SER A 81 -2.62 -3.08 21.17
CA SER A 81 -3.25 -4.40 21.06
C SER A 81 -3.20 -5.01 19.65
N GLU A 82 -2.97 -4.20 18.63
CA GLU A 82 -2.93 -4.60 17.21
C GLU A 82 -1.51 -4.57 16.63
N ALA A 83 -0.56 -3.98 17.36
CA ALA A 83 0.80 -3.70 16.88
C ALA A 83 1.69 -4.95 16.68
N PHE A 84 1.31 -6.10 17.23
CA PHE A 84 2.09 -7.35 17.16
C PHE A 84 2.30 -7.88 15.73
N ALA A 85 1.53 -7.38 14.75
CA ALA A 85 1.67 -7.75 13.34
C ALA A 85 2.76 -6.96 12.59
N PHE A 86 3.34 -5.93 13.22
CA PHE A 86 4.24 -4.97 12.57
C PHE A 86 5.64 -4.93 13.22
N GLY A 87 6.61 -4.35 12.50
CA GLY A 87 7.84 -3.86 13.10
C GLY A 87 7.54 -2.67 14.02
N CYS A 88 7.82 -2.80 15.31
CA CYS A 88 7.52 -1.81 16.33
C CYS A 88 8.75 -1.01 16.72
N ILE A 89 8.57 0.29 16.93
CA ILE A 89 9.63 1.22 17.31
C ILE A 89 9.43 1.60 18.79
N ASP A 90 10.47 1.38 19.59
CA ASP A 90 10.59 1.94 20.93
C ASP A 90 11.49 3.16 20.89
N SER A 91 11.02 4.30 21.39
CA SER A 91 11.76 5.56 21.35
C SER A 91 11.78 6.23 22.72
N ASP A 92 12.80 7.03 22.98
CA ASP A 92 12.81 7.92 24.15
C ASP A 92 11.98 9.20 23.90
N GLU A 93 11.90 10.06 24.91
CA GLU A 93 11.18 11.35 24.83
C GLU A 93 11.76 12.33 23.81
N SER A 94 13.02 12.14 23.38
CA SER A 94 13.67 12.96 22.35
C SER A 94 13.38 12.47 20.92
N GLY A 95 12.75 11.30 20.79
CA GLY A 95 12.49 10.65 19.50
C GLY A 95 13.68 9.83 18.99
N ARG A 96 14.73 9.60 19.80
CA ARG A 96 15.78 8.62 19.47
C ARG A 96 15.23 7.22 19.63
N ILE A 97 15.46 6.36 18.65
CA ILE A 97 15.00 4.96 18.69
C ILE A 97 15.95 4.19 19.61
N VAL A 98 15.37 3.57 20.64
CA VAL A 98 16.09 2.73 21.60
C VAL A 98 16.08 1.27 21.14
N GLN A 99 14.94 0.81 20.60
CA GLN A 99 14.79 -0.54 20.08
C GLN A 99 13.92 -0.56 18.83
N PHE A 100 14.27 -1.44 17.90
CA PHE A 100 13.43 -1.81 16.76
C PHE A 100 13.11 -3.30 16.86
N LEU A 101 11.82 -3.62 16.95
CA LEU A 101 11.34 -4.96 17.31
C LEU A 101 10.45 -5.50 16.20
N GLU A 102 10.87 -6.54 15.49
CA GLU A 102 10.02 -7.19 14.49
C GLU A 102 8.95 -8.08 15.16
N LYS A 103 7.67 -7.75 14.93
CA LYS A 103 6.49 -8.51 15.39
C LYS A 103 6.56 -8.96 16.86
N PRO A 104 6.79 -8.05 17.82
CA PRO A 104 6.94 -8.42 19.22
C PRO A 104 5.62 -8.92 19.80
N ALA A 105 5.69 -9.97 20.62
CA ALA A 105 4.53 -10.44 21.41
C ALA A 105 4.02 -9.37 22.40
N HIS A 106 4.90 -8.48 22.84
CA HIS A 106 4.60 -7.36 23.73
C HIS A 106 5.13 -6.05 23.12
N PRO A 107 4.36 -5.39 22.24
CA PRO A 107 4.77 -4.14 21.62
C PRO A 107 5.05 -3.05 22.67
N PRO A 108 6.04 -2.17 22.46
CA PRO A 108 6.30 -1.02 23.33
C PRO A 108 5.20 0.04 23.19
N GLY A 109 5.02 0.88 24.21
CA GLY A 109 4.13 2.03 24.14
C GLY A 109 4.89 3.29 23.72
N THR A 110 4.22 4.25 23.08
CA THR A 110 4.85 5.55 22.82
C THR A 110 5.09 6.32 24.13
N PRO A 111 6.11 7.20 24.21
CA PRO A 111 6.43 7.95 25.43
C PRO A 111 5.27 8.79 25.97
N ASP A 112 4.47 9.38 25.07
CA ASP A 112 3.33 10.24 25.39
C ASP A 112 2.01 9.48 25.57
N ASP A 113 1.87 8.30 24.98
CA ASP A 113 0.70 7.43 25.15
C ASP A 113 1.08 5.93 25.18
N PRO A 114 1.03 5.27 26.36
CA PRO A 114 1.43 3.87 26.50
C PRO A 114 0.43 2.88 25.87
N ASN A 115 -0.74 3.33 25.41
CA ASN A 115 -1.73 2.50 24.72
C ASN A 115 -1.55 2.50 23.19
N MET A 116 -0.66 3.35 22.68
CA MET A 116 -0.31 3.42 21.27
C MET A 116 1.11 2.92 21.06
N THR A 117 1.37 2.32 19.91
CA THR A 117 2.71 1.88 19.49
C THR A 117 3.05 2.54 18.17
N PHE A 118 4.33 2.90 17.98
CA PHE A 118 4.84 3.23 16.64
C PHE A 118 5.06 1.94 15.85
N ALA A 119 4.24 1.71 14.82
CA ALA A 119 4.51 0.72 13.79
C ALA A 119 5.34 1.38 12.68
N SER A 120 6.44 0.74 12.29
CA SER A 120 7.26 1.17 11.16
C SER A 120 6.45 1.09 9.87
N MET A 121 6.44 2.19 9.11
CA MET A 121 5.77 2.23 7.82
C MET A 121 6.63 1.69 6.67
N GLY A 122 7.87 1.27 6.94
CA GLY A 122 8.84 0.91 5.90
C GLY A 122 9.39 2.12 5.13
N ASN A 123 9.31 3.31 5.73
CA ASN A 123 9.75 4.56 5.13
C ASN A 123 10.91 5.13 5.93
N TYR A 124 12.00 5.47 5.25
CA TYR A 124 13.26 5.85 5.86
C TYR A 124 13.84 7.08 5.16
N VAL A 125 14.42 8.00 5.92
CA VAL A 125 15.31 9.05 5.41
C VAL A 125 16.70 8.78 5.96
N PHE A 126 17.70 8.72 5.08
CA PHE A 126 19.09 8.52 5.44
C PHE A 126 19.93 9.72 5.03
N THR A 127 20.93 10.03 5.86
CA THR A 127 22.13 10.70 5.36
C THR A 127 22.86 9.72 4.45
N THR A 128 23.16 10.11 3.20
CA THR A 128 23.65 9.18 2.16
C THR A 128 24.87 8.39 2.60
N LYS A 129 25.84 9.05 3.26
CA LYS A 129 27.04 8.39 3.78
C LYS A 129 26.70 7.26 4.75
N VAL A 130 25.76 7.48 5.67
CA VAL A 130 25.35 6.49 6.67
C VAL A 130 24.73 5.27 5.99
N LEU A 131 23.84 5.48 5.00
CA LEU A 131 23.26 4.39 4.24
C LEU A 131 24.31 3.56 3.50
N VAL A 132 25.22 4.22 2.78
CA VAL A 132 26.26 3.52 2.00
C VAL A 132 27.20 2.73 2.90
N ASP A 133 27.61 3.30 4.04
CA ASP A 133 28.48 2.62 5.00
C ASP A 133 27.77 1.41 5.63
N ALA A 134 26.50 1.56 6.02
CA ALA A 134 25.69 0.47 6.57
C ALA A 134 25.47 -0.67 5.58
N ILE A 135 25.10 -0.36 4.32
CA ILE A 135 24.90 -1.37 3.27
C ILE A 135 26.19 -2.12 2.95
N ARG A 136 27.34 -1.43 2.93
CA ARG A 136 28.64 -2.10 2.69
C ARG A 136 29.00 -3.04 3.83
N ALA A 137 28.85 -2.58 5.07
CA ALA A 137 29.11 -3.43 6.23
C ALA A 137 28.19 -4.67 6.24
N ASP A 138 26.90 -4.48 5.93
CA ASP A 138 25.92 -5.56 5.82
C ASP A 138 26.29 -6.57 4.71
N SER A 139 26.77 -6.08 3.56
CA SER A 139 27.16 -6.96 2.45
C SER A 139 28.34 -7.88 2.75
N GLU A 140 29.14 -7.54 3.77
CA GLU A 140 30.27 -8.36 4.25
C GLU A 140 29.86 -9.32 5.38
N ASN A 141 28.64 -9.19 5.91
CA ASN A 141 28.09 -10.03 6.96
C ASN A 141 27.37 -11.26 6.39
N SER A 142 27.94 -12.46 6.56
CA SER A 142 27.36 -13.70 6.07
C SER A 142 26.11 -14.17 6.84
N ASP A 143 25.85 -13.61 8.01
CA ASP A 143 24.73 -13.97 8.87
C ASP A 143 23.51 -13.03 8.68
N SER A 144 23.63 -12.04 7.78
CA SER A 144 22.57 -11.10 7.45
C SER A 144 21.61 -11.66 6.40
N ASP A 145 20.32 -11.35 6.53
CA ASP A 145 19.32 -11.60 5.48
C ASP A 145 19.29 -10.46 4.43
N HIS A 146 20.14 -9.45 4.60
CA HIS A 146 20.27 -8.27 3.75
C HIS A 146 18.96 -7.48 3.61
N ASP A 147 18.20 -7.37 4.71
CA ASP A 147 16.95 -6.64 4.78
C ASP A 147 17.07 -5.28 5.49
N MET A 148 16.36 -4.28 4.98
CA MET A 148 16.34 -2.95 5.57
C MET A 148 15.75 -2.96 6.99
N GLY A 149 14.62 -3.62 7.21
CA GLY A 149 13.94 -3.66 8.50
C GLY A 149 14.54 -4.68 9.48
N GLY A 150 15.02 -5.80 8.96
CA GLY A 150 15.61 -6.90 9.74
C GLY A 150 17.06 -6.69 10.16
N ASP A 151 17.88 -6.04 9.32
CA ASP A 151 19.33 -5.96 9.53
C ASP A 151 19.83 -4.52 9.62
N ILE A 152 19.54 -3.69 8.60
CA ILE A 152 20.11 -2.32 8.49
C ILE A 152 19.60 -1.40 9.60
N ILE A 153 18.27 -1.31 9.78
CA ILE A 153 17.69 -0.42 10.79
C ILE A 153 18.09 -0.85 12.20
N PRO A 154 18.00 -2.14 12.61
CA PRO A 154 18.49 -2.58 13.91
C PRO A 154 19.96 -2.23 14.16
N ALA A 155 20.85 -2.42 13.19
CA ALA A 155 22.26 -2.06 13.34
C ALA A 155 22.47 -0.55 13.57
N LEU A 156 21.70 0.31 12.90
CA LEU A 156 21.77 1.75 13.08
C LEU A 156 21.13 2.21 14.40
N VAL A 157 20.12 1.50 14.89
CA VAL A 157 19.54 1.70 16.23
C VAL A 157 20.57 1.38 17.30
N GLU A 158 21.27 0.24 17.20
CA GLU A 158 22.35 -0.14 18.12
C GLU A 158 23.51 0.87 18.12
N ALA A 159 23.80 1.49 16.97
CA ALA A 159 24.79 2.56 16.85
C ALA A 159 24.33 3.91 17.43
N GLY A 160 23.06 4.05 17.83
CA GLY A 160 22.49 5.32 18.32
C GLY A 160 22.18 6.33 17.21
N GLU A 161 22.15 5.89 15.96
CA GLU A 161 22.03 6.75 14.77
C GLU A 161 20.59 6.91 14.28
N ALA A 162 19.61 6.31 14.96
CA ALA A 162 18.23 6.25 14.50
C ALA A 162 17.28 7.18 15.28
N SER A 163 16.43 7.90 14.56
CA SER A 163 15.30 8.68 15.12
C SER A 163 13.96 8.25 14.53
N VAL A 164 12.87 8.48 15.27
CA VAL A 164 11.50 8.23 14.80
C VAL A 164 10.85 9.54 14.35
N TYR A 165 10.26 9.53 13.16
CA TYR A 165 9.35 10.56 12.68
C TYR A 165 7.91 10.13 12.94
N ASP A 166 7.22 10.85 13.82
CA ASP A 166 5.82 10.58 14.15
C ASP A 166 4.90 10.99 12.98
N PHE A 167 4.32 10.00 12.30
CA PHE A 167 3.49 10.25 11.13
C PHE A 167 2.23 11.08 11.44
N LYS A 168 1.81 11.16 12.71
CA LYS A 168 0.68 12.01 13.12
C LYS A 168 0.92 13.48 12.73
N ASP A 169 2.18 13.92 12.75
CA ASP A 169 2.57 15.31 12.52
C ASP A 169 2.69 15.64 11.03
N ASN A 170 2.58 14.64 10.14
CA ASN A 170 2.63 14.86 8.70
C ASN A 170 1.36 15.55 8.21
N ILE A 171 1.53 16.71 7.56
CA ILE A 171 0.42 17.51 7.04
C ILE A 171 0.43 17.47 5.52
N VAL A 172 -0.57 16.82 4.93
CA VAL A 172 -0.73 16.78 3.47
C VAL A 172 -1.67 17.91 3.01
N PRO A 173 -1.26 18.77 2.06
CA PRO A 173 -2.11 19.81 1.51
C PRO A 173 -3.46 19.28 1.01
N GLY A 174 -4.56 19.86 1.53
CA GLY A 174 -5.92 19.49 1.15
C GLY A 174 -6.46 18.22 1.82
N ALA A 175 -5.71 17.61 2.74
CA ALA A 175 -6.25 16.62 3.66
C ALA A 175 -7.24 17.28 4.64
N THR A 176 -8.17 16.47 5.11
CA THR A 176 -9.20 16.70 6.12
C THR A 176 -8.88 15.85 7.35
N ASP A 177 -9.56 16.08 8.47
CA ASP A 177 -9.36 15.26 9.67
C ASP A 177 -9.69 13.77 9.46
N ARG A 178 -10.50 13.44 8.45
CA ARG A 178 -10.94 12.07 8.17
C ARG A 178 -9.92 11.25 7.36
N ASP A 179 -9.15 11.89 6.49
CA ASP A 179 -8.11 11.25 5.67
C ASP A 179 -6.69 11.50 6.19
N ARG A 180 -6.53 12.38 7.20
CA ARG A 180 -5.26 12.53 7.91
C ARG A 180 -4.87 11.21 8.56
N GLY A 181 -3.63 10.77 8.33
CA GLY A 181 -3.12 9.52 8.89
C GLY A 181 -3.70 8.25 8.25
N TYR A 182 -4.40 8.34 7.11
CA TYR A 182 -4.82 7.15 6.38
C TYR A 182 -3.59 6.36 5.90
N TRP A 183 -3.52 5.10 6.34
CA TRP A 183 -2.51 4.15 5.91
C TRP A 183 -3.12 2.75 5.88
N ARG A 184 -2.79 1.98 4.84
CA ARG A 184 -3.15 0.57 4.68
C ARG A 184 -1.96 -0.21 4.12
N ASP A 185 -1.66 -1.32 4.76
CA ASP A 185 -0.68 -2.32 4.31
C ASP A 185 -1.19 -3.15 3.12
N VAL A 186 -2.51 -3.41 3.04
CA VAL A 186 -3.16 -4.24 2.00
C VAL A 186 -2.55 -5.64 1.78
N GLY A 187 -1.78 -6.19 2.73
CA GLY A 187 -1.18 -7.53 2.67
C GLY A 187 -2.14 -8.74 2.75
N THR A 188 -3.45 -8.55 2.97
CA THR A 188 -4.44 -9.66 2.98
C THR A 188 -5.62 -9.38 2.06
N LEU A 189 -6.35 -10.42 1.64
CA LEU A 189 -7.57 -10.26 0.82
C LEU A 189 -8.62 -9.38 1.50
N ASP A 190 -8.81 -9.53 2.81
CA ASP A 190 -9.73 -8.70 3.60
C ASP A 190 -9.25 -7.25 3.62
N ALA A 191 -7.97 -7.00 3.91
CA ALA A 191 -7.42 -5.64 3.92
C ALA A 191 -7.49 -4.96 2.54
N PHE A 192 -7.21 -5.70 1.46
CA PHE A 192 -7.35 -5.22 0.09
C PHE A 192 -8.80 -4.86 -0.23
N TYR A 193 -9.75 -5.73 0.12
CA TYR A 193 -11.18 -5.49 -0.06
C TYR A 193 -11.64 -4.25 0.72
N ASP A 194 -11.31 -4.18 2.01
CA ASP A 194 -11.71 -3.09 2.89
C ASP A 194 -11.15 -1.75 2.42
N ALA A 195 -9.89 -1.71 1.96
CA ALA A 195 -9.29 -0.50 1.39
C ALA A 195 -10.03 0.01 0.14
N HIS A 196 -10.58 -0.88 -0.69
CA HIS A 196 -11.43 -0.47 -1.82
C HIS A 196 -12.81 -0.02 -1.34
N MET A 197 -13.38 -0.71 -0.36
CA MET A 197 -14.68 -0.37 0.19
C MET A 197 -14.68 0.96 0.96
N ASP A 198 -13.53 1.37 1.52
CA ASP A 198 -13.31 2.70 2.10
C ASP A 198 -13.60 3.84 1.09
N LEU A 199 -13.49 3.57 -0.22
CA LEU A 199 -13.79 4.54 -1.29
C LEU A 199 -15.28 4.76 -1.54
N VAL A 200 -16.10 3.76 -1.19
CA VAL A 200 -17.52 3.70 -1.52
C VAL A 200 -18.39 4.40 -0.47
N SER A 201 -17.85 4.61 0.72
CA SER A 201 -18.51 5.36 1.79
C SER A 201 -18.93 6.77 1.32
N VAL A 202 -20.08 7.26 1.81
CA VAL A 202 -20.55 8.64 1.55
C VAL A 202 -19.49 9.69 1.88
N HIS A 203 -18.69 9.41 2.91
CA HIS A 203 -17.50 10.17 3.25
C HIS A 203 -16.30 9.22 3.23
N PRO A 204 -15.61 9.08 2.09
CA PRO A 204 -14.47 8.19 1.97
C PRO A 204 -13.39 8.55 2.99
N ILE A 205 -12.84 7.53 3.66
CA ILE A 205 -11.71 7.72 4.58
C ILE A 205 -10.44 8.04 3.78
N PHE A 206 -10.36 7.56 2.53
CA PHE A 206 -9.34 7.95 1.57
C PHE A 206 -9.94 8.83 0.47
N ASN A 207 -9.74 10.16 0.57
CA ASN A 207 -10.35 11.11 -0.35
C ASN A 207 -9.62 11.21 -1.70
N LEU A 208 -10.10 10.51 -2.74
CA LEU A 208 -9.55 10.57 -4.10
C LEU A 208 -9.70 11.93 -4.80
N TYR A 209 -10.51 12.86 -4.25
CA TYR A 209 -10.81 14.15 -4.86
C TYR A 209 -9.89 15.28 -4.39
N ASN A 210 -8.86 14.99 -3.58
CA ASN A 210 -7.86 15.98 -3.18
C ASN A 210 -6.99 16.41 -4.36
N ARG A 211 -7.29 17.57 -4.96
CA ARG A 211 -6.54 18.14 -6.08
C ARG A 211 -5.25 18.85 -5.68
N ARG A 212 -5.04 19.14 -4.39
CA ARG A 212 -3.82 19.77 -3.88
C ARG A 212 -2.69 18.76 -3.70
N TRP A 213 -3.03 17.48 -3.56
CA TRP A 213 -2.08 16.36 -3.50
C TRP A 213 -2.52 15.21 -4.42
N PRO A 214 -2.43 15.40 -5.76
CA PRO A 214 -2.98 14.46 -6.72
C PRO A 214 -2.17 13.15 -6.76
N ILE A 215 -2.87 12.03 -6.87
CA ILE A 215 -2.26 10.72 -7.14
C ILE A 215 -2.07 10.62 -8.65
N ARG A 216 -0.82 10.42 -9.08
CA ARG A 216 -0.46 10.23 -10.49
C ARG A 216 -0.38 8.74 -10.79
N GLY A 217 -0.81 8.34 -11.98
CA GLY A 217 -0.74 6.98 -12.47
C GLY A 217 -0.98 6.93 -13.97
N GLU A 218 -0.96 5.73 -14.53
CA GLU A 218 -1.33 5.52 -15.92
C GLU A 218 -2.81 5.90 -16.12
N THR A 219 -3.11 6.61 -17.22
CA THR A 219 -4.47 6.98 -17.61
C THR A 219 -4.79 6.38 -18.96
N GLU A 220 -5.79 5.50 -19.00
CA GLU A 220 -6.30 4.95 -20.25
C GLU A 220 -7.29 5.92 -20.90
N ASN A 221 -7.19 6.13 -22.22
CA ASN A 221 -8.15 6.93 -22.98
C ASN A 221 -9.41 6.10 -23.28
N LEU A 222 -10.30 6.01 -22.29
CA LEU A 222 -11.55 5.25 -22.38
C LEU A 222 -12.78 6.15 -22.53
N ALA A 223 -13.85 5.59 -23.10
CA ALA A 223 -15.14 6.24 -23.11
C ALA A 223 -15.70 6.45 -21.69
N PRO A 224 -16.60 7.42 -21.46
CA PRO A 224 -17.32 7.52 -20.19
C PRO A 224 -18.09 6.24 -19.85
N ALA A 225 -18.33 6.01 -18.56
CA ALA A 225 -19.20 4.93 -18.11
C ALA A 225 -20.62 5.11 -18.70
N LYS A 226 -21.21 4.01 -19.17
CA LYS A 226 -22.50 3.99 -19.87
C LYS A 226 -23.52 3.17 -19.10
N PHE A 227 -24.68 3.79 -18.83
CA PHE A 227 -25.82 3.18 -18.16
C PHE A 227 -26.99 3.13 -19.14
N VAL A 228 -27.55 1.96 -19.40
CA VAL A 228 -28.62 1.77 -20.39
C VAL A 228 -29.69 0.80 -19.90
N GLN A 229 -30.89 0.89 -20.50
CA GLN A 229 -32.01 -0.02 -20.19
C GLN A 229 -32.38 -0.02 -18.69
N GLY A 230 -32.20 1.12 -18.02
CA GLY A 230 -32.44 1.25 -16.57
C GLY A 230 -31.33 0.67 -15.68
N GLY A 231 -30.16 0.33 -16.23
CA GLY A 231 -28.98 -0.04 -15.44
C GLY A 231 -28.58 1.09 -14.48
N LEU A 232 -28.22 0.73 -13.24
CA LEU A 232 -27.93 1.70 -12.19
C LEU A 232 -26.78 1.26 -11.29
N ALA A 233 -26.10 2.25 -10.71
CA ALA A 233 -25.16 2.07 -9.62
C ALA A 233 -25.55 2.98 -8.44
N GLN A 234 -25.62 2.43 -7.23
CA GLN A 234 -25.90 3.18 -6.00
C GLN A 234 -24.74 2.98 -5.02
N GLU A 235 -24.28 4.08 -4.41
CA GLU A 235 -23.16 4.04 -3.45
C GLU A 235 -22.03 3.21 -4.03
N SER A 236 -21.47 3.62 -5.16
CA SER A 236 -20.50 2.82 -5.93
C SER A 236 -19.59 3.73 -6.72
N VAL A 237 -18.36 3.26 -6.94
CA VAL A 237 -17.40 3.90 -7.85
C VAL A 237 -17.41 3.14 -9.16
N VAL A 238 -17.62 3.84 -10.27
CA VAL A 238 -17.70 3.23 -11.61
C VAL A 238 -16.64 3.83 -12.51
N GLY A 239 -15.67 3.01 -12.89
CA GLY A 239 -14.56 3.38 -13.77
C GLY A 239 -15.00 3.66 -15.20
N ALA A 240 -14.13 4.34 -15.96
CA ALA A 240 -14.34 4.61 -17.37
C ALA A 240 -14.42 3.31 -18.19
N GLY A 241 -15.11 3.35 -19.32
CA GLY A 241 -15.34 2.21 -20.21
C GLY A 241 -16.38 1.20 -19.70
N CYS A 242 -16.92 1.39 -18.50
CA CYS A 242 -17.94 0.48 -17.97
C CYS A 242 -19.26 0.55 -18.75
N ILE A 243 -19.94 -0.59 -18.88
CA ILE A 243 -21.30 -0.67 -19.44
C ILE A 243 -22.20 -1.46 -18.49
N LEU A 244 -23.23 -0.81 -17.96
CA LEU A 244 -24.24 -1.41 -17.11
C LEU A 244 -25.57 -1.43 -17.88
N SER A 245 -25.99 -2.60 -18.33
CA SER A 245 -27.20 -2.79 -19.15
C SER A 245 -28.27 -3.51 -18.36
N ALA A 246 -29.35 -2.81 -17.96
CA ALA A 246 -30.44 -3.39 -17.15
C ALA A 246 -29.94 -4.18 -15.91
N ALA A 247 -28.83 -3.74 -15.32
CA ALA A 247 -28.15 -4.37 -14.19
C ALA A 247 -28.22 -3.49 -12.93
N THR A 248 -28.10 -4.10 -11.76
CA THR A 248 -28.07 -3.40 -10.46
C THR A 248 -26.69 -3.55 -9.82
N VAL A 249 -26.01 -2.43 -9.59
CA VAL A 249 -24.76 -2.37 -8.85
C VAL A 249 -24.95 -1.58 -7.56
N ARG A 250 -24.50 -2.10 -6.42
CA ARG A 250 -24.62 -1.46 -5.11
C ARG A 250 -23.36 -1.64 -4.29
N ASN A 251 -22.95 -0.62 -3.52
CA ASN A 251 -21.84 -0.74 -2.58
C ASN A 251 -20.61 -1.40 -3.20
N SER A 252 -20.21 -1.00 -4.41
CA SER A 252 -19.19 -1.72 -5.19
C SER A 252 -18.20 -0.78 -5.85
N VAL A 253 -17.00 -1.30 -6.11
CA VAL A 253 -15.97 -0.63 -6.90
C VAL A 253 -15.82 -1.37 -8.21
N LEU A 254 -16.17 -0.71 -9.30
CA LEU A 254 -15.95 -1.19 -10.66
C LEU A 254 -14.77 -0.44 -11.24
N SER A 255 -13.71 -1.16 -11.58
CA SER A 255 -12.55 -0.61 -12.28
C SER A 255 -12.88 -0.31 -13.76
N SER A 256 -11.86 -0.07 -14.59
CA SER A 256 -12.07 0.26 -15.99
C SER A 256 -12.64 -0.91 -16.81
N ASN A 257 -13.39 -0.57 -17.86
CA ASN A 257 -13.86 -1.52 -18.87
C ASN A 257 -14.65 -2.72 -18.30
N VAL A 258 -15.43 -2.56 -17.22
CA VAL A 258 -16.29 -3.64 -16.69
C VAL A 258 -17.63 -3.67 -17.43
N MET A 259 -18.15 -4.85 -17.79
CA MET A 259 -19.49 -4.99 -18.35
C MET A 259 -20.37 -5.81 -17.42
N VAL A 260 -21.59 -5.32 -17.19
CA VAL A 260 -22.59 -5.99 -16.36
C VAL A 260 -23.88 -6.09 -17.16
N ASP A 261 -24.25 -7.33 -17.51
CA ASP A 261 -25.36 -7.64 -18.40
C ASP A 261 -26.73 -7.70 -17.69
N SER A 262 -27.77 -7.73 -18.51
CA SER A 262 -29.17 -7.62 -18.09
C SER A 262 -29.56 -8.58 -16.98
N GLY A 263 -30.20 -8.05 -15.94
CA GLY A 263 -30.68 -8.80 -14.79
C GLY A 263 -29.60 -9.18 -13.77
N ALA A 264 -28.33 -8.89 -14.04
CA ALA A 264 -27.27 -9.17 -13.08
C ALA A 264 -27.30 -8.21 -11.88
N THR A 265 -26.87 -8.72 -10.73
CA THR A 265 -26.75 -7.97 -9.47
C THR A 265 -25.33 -8.08 -8.93
N VAL A 266 -24.68 -6.94 -8.70
CA VAL A 266 -23.37 -6.83 -8.06
C VAL A 266 -23.52 -6.02 -6.78
N GLU A 267 -23.11 -6.58 -5.65
CA GLU A 267 -23.29 -5.97 -4.34
C GLU A 267 -22.05 -6.16 -3.46
N GLY A 268 -21.53 -5.09 -2.84
CA GLY A 268 -20.39 -5.23 -1.93
C GLY A 268 -19.15 -5.80 -2.62
N SER A 269 -18.83 -5.45 -3.87
CA SER A 269 -17.81 -6.18 -4.62
C SER A 269 -16.79 -5.28 -5.30
N VAL A 270 -15.57 -5.80 -5.47
CA VAL A 270 -14.46 -5.14 -6.17
C VAL A 270 -14.23 -5.87 -7.50
N LEU A 271 -14.57 -5.20 -8.60
CA LEU A 271 -14.41 -5.74 -9.96
C LEU A 271 -13.22 -5.09 -10.64
N MET A 272 -12.16 -5.86 -10.88
CA MET A 272 -10.91 -5.39 -11.49
C MET A 272 -11.09 -5.15 -13.00
N PRO A 273 -10.11 -4.52 -13.69
CA PRO A 273 -10.26 -4.16 -15.10
C PRO A 273 -10.70 -5.30 -16.01
N GLY A 274 -11.65 -5.01 -16.90
CA GLY A 274 -12.09 -5.95 -17.95
C GLY A 274 -13.04 -7.07 -17.50
N VAL A 275 -13.48 -7.09 -16.24
CA VAL A 275 -14.45 -8.09 -15.75
C VAL A 275 -15.75 -8.06 -16.55
N ARG A 276 -16.33 -9.24 -16.78
CA ARG A 276 -17.62 -9.45 -17.47
C ARG A 276 -18.57 -10.19 -16.56
N ILE A 277 -19.75 -9.63 -16.31
CA ILE A 277 -20.81 -10.27 -15.53
C ILE A 277 -21.98 -10.60 -16.45
N GLY A 278 -22.25 -11.90 -16.62
CA GLY A 278 -23.29 -12.44 -17.48
C GLY A 278 -24.70 -12.17 -16.97
N LYS A 279 -25.69 -12.47 -17.81
CA LYS A 279 -27.11 -12.15 -17.56
C LYS A 279 -27.62 -12.88 -16.33
N GLY A 280 -28.32 -12.15 -15.46
CA GLY A 280 -28.92 -12.73 -14.25
C GLY A 280 -27.93 -13.25 -13.22
N ALA A 281 -26.61 -13.04 -13.41
CA ALA A 281 -25.61 -13.45 -12.43
C ALA A 281 -25.72 -12.61 -11.14
N VAL A 282 -25.35 -13.21 -10.01
CA VAL A 282 -25.35 -12.56 -8.69
C VAL A 282 -23.95 -12.64 -8.10
N VAL A 283 -23.32 -11.49 -7.91
CA VAL A 283 -21.99 -11.37 -7.30
C VAL A 283 -22.11 -10.55 -6.03
N ARG A 284 -21.75 -11.15 -4.91
CA ARG A 284 -21.76 -10.51 -3.59
C ARG A 284 -20.42 -10.66 -2.91
N ARG A 285 -19.96 -9.61 -2.21
CA ARG A 285 -18.80 -9.68 -1.31
C ARG A 285 -17.59 -10.39 -1.93
N ALA A 286 -17.24 -10.00 -3.15
CA ALA A 286 -16.22 -10.67 -3.93
C ALA A 286 -15.18 -9.70 -4.51
N ILE A 287 -13.96 -10.21 -4.70
CA ILE A 287 -12.92 -9.62 -5.53
C ILE A 287 -12.83 -10.47 -6.80
N LEU A 288 -13.17 -9.87 -7.95
CA LEU A 288 -12.96 -10.51 -9.25
C LEU A 288 -11.76 -9.86 -9.92
N ASP A 289 -10.66 -10.60 -10.09
CA ASP A 289 -9.44 -10.08 -10.71
C ASP A 289 -9.62 -9.87 -12.23
N LYS A 290 -8.60 -9.28 -12.86
CA LYS A 290 -8.65 -8.76 -14.22
C LYS A 290 -9.19 -9.79 -15.21
N ASN A 291 -10.09 -9.35 -16.07
CA ASN A 291 -10.68 -10.16 -17.15
C ASN A 291 -11.41 -11.44 -16.70
N VAL A 292 -11.87 -11.53 -15.44
CA VAL A 292 -12.78 -12.62 -15.04
C VAL A 292 -14.09 -12.51 -15.81
N VAL A 293 -14.60 -13.65 -16.28
CA VAL A 293 -15.89 -13.77 -16.94
C VAL A 293 -16.80 -14.63 -16.07
N VAL A 294 -17.88 -14.02 -15.59
CA VAL A 294 -18.95 -14.70 -14.85
C VAL A 294 -20.06 -15.03 -15.84
N GLY A 295 -20.38 -16.32 -15.99
CA GLY A 295 -21.42 -16.80 -16.89
C GLY A 295 -22.83 -16.39 -16.47
N ASP A 296 -23.77 -16.59 -17.39
CA ASP A 296 -25.18 -16.30 -17.18
C ASP A 296 -25.74 -17.11 -15.99
N GLY A 297 -26.41 -16.43 -15.05
CA GLY A 297 -27.06 -17.02 -13.88
C GLY A 297 -26.12 -17.51 -12.78
N GLU A 298 -24.80 -17.30 -12.91
CA GLU A 298 -23.83 -17.74 -11.91
C GLU A 298 -23.97 -16.96 -10.60
N ILE A 299 -23.70 -17.62 -9.47
CA ILE A 299 -23.90 -17.07 -8.13
C ILE A 299 -22.59 -17.18 -7.34
N ILE A 300 -22.08 -16.03 -6.88
CA ILE A 300 -20.81 -15.88 -6.18
C ILE A 300 -21.02 -15.07 -4.90
N GLY A 301 -20.49 -15.55 -3.78
CA GLY A 301 -20.54 -14.91 -2.47
C GLY A 301 -21.92 -14.88 -1.82
N VAL A 302 -22.78 -15.82 -2.22
CA VAL A 302 -24.11 -16.05 -1.62
C VAL A 302 -24.12 -17.33 -0.80
N ASP A 303 -23.46 -18.38 -1.28
CA ASP A 303 -23.28 -19.66 -0.59
C ASP A 303 -21.79 -19.89 -0.37
N LEU A 304 -21.29 -19.43 0.78
CA LEU A 304 -19.87 -19.49 1.11
C LEU A 304 -19.34 -20.93 1.20
N GLU A 305 -20.18 -21.92 1.52
CA GLU A 305 -19.73 -23.32 1.57
C GLU A 305 -19.53 -23.86 0.16
N ARG A 306 -20.39 -23.50 -0.78
CA ARG A 306 -20.17 -23.78 -2.21
C ARG A 306 -18.97 -23.00 -2.75
N ASP A 307 -18.81 -21.73 -2.36
CA ASP A 307 -17.72 -20.89 -2.85
C ASP A 307 -16.35 -21.37 -2.37
N LYS A 308 -16.22 -21.79 -1.10
CA LYS A 308 -14.97 -22.39 -0.56
C LYS A 308 -14.51 -23.63 -1.31
N GLN A 309 -15.42 -24.38 -1.94
CA GLN A 309 -15.07 -25.54 -2.74
C GLN A 309 -14.51 -25.17 -4.12
N ARG A 310 -14.69 -23.91 -4.55
CA ARG A 310 -14.41 -23.46 -5.91
C ARG A 310 -13.34 -22.37 -5.97
N PHE A 311 -13.29 -21.52 -4.96
CA PHE A 311 -12.55 -20.27 -4.96
C PHE A 311 -11.82 -20.05 -3.63
N ALA A 312 -10.89 -19.10 -3.63
CA ALA A 312 -10.32 -18.61 -2.39
C ALA A 312 -11.39 -17.81 -1.63
N VAL A 313 -11.51 -18.04 -0.34
CA VAL A 313 -12.40 -17.28 0.55
C VAL A 313 -11.58 -16.82 1.74
N SER A 314 -11.55 -15.50 1.97
CA SER A 314 -10.82 -14.90 3.08
C SER A 314 -11.43 -15.25 4.44
N ASN A 315 -10.72 -14.94 5.53
CA ASN A 315 -11.25 -15.13 6.89
C ASN A 315 -12.47 -14.24 7.15
N GLY A 316 -12.49 -13.04 6.58
CA GLY A 316 -13.65 -12.16 6.62
C GLY A 316 -14.82 -12.63 5.75
N GLY A 317 -14.65 -13.64 4.90
CA GLY A 317 -15.68 -14.19 4.02
C GLY A 317 -15.79 -13.50 2.66
N VAL A 318 -14.71 -12.87 2.19
CA VAL A 318 -14.61 -12.29 0.85
C VAL A 318 -14.19 -13.38 -0.14
N VAL A 319 -14.98 -13.58 -1.20
CA VAL A 319 -14.65 -14.55 -2.27
C VAL A 319 -13.68 -13.91 -3.26
N ALA A 320 -12.58 -14.57 -3.60
CA ALA A 320 -11.60 -14.07 -4.55
C ALA A 320 -11.43 -15.00 -5.74
N ILE A 321 -11.54 -14.44 -6.95
CA ILE A 321 -11.41 -15.17 -8.22
C ILE A 321 -10.23 -14.61 -9.01
N GLY A 322 -9.31 -15.50 -9.40
CA GLY A 322 -8.07 -15.15 -10.07
C GLY A 322 -8.23 -14.65 -11.50
N LYS A 323 -7.19 -13.98 -11.98
CA LYS A 323 -7.12 -13.35 -13.31
C LYS A 323 -7.55 -14.29 -14.45
N GLY A 324 -8.41 -13.78 -15.33
CA GLY A 324 -8.76 -14.43 -16.60
C GLY A 324 -9.58 -15.72 -16.48
N VAL A 325 -10.08 -16.03 -15.28
CA VAL A 325 -10.92 -17.21 -15.07
C VAL A 325 -12.29 -16.99 -15.71
N TRP A 326 -12.81 -18.03 -16.37
CA TRP A 326 -14.18 -18.11 -16.85
C TRP A 326 -14.95 -19.10 -15.97
N ILE A 327 -16.07 -18.68 -15.42
CA ILE A 327 -16.96 -19.50 -14.59
C ILE A 327 -18.39 -19.51 -15.10
#